data_AF-A0A2J7ZMR9-F1
#
_entry.id   AF-A0A2J7ZMR9-F1
#
_cell.length_a   1.000
_cell.length_b   1.000
_cell.length_c   1.000
_cell.angle_alpha   90.00
_cell.angle_beta   90.00
_cell.angle_gamma   90.00
#
_symmetry.space_group_name_H-M   'P 1'
#
loop_
_entity.id
_entity.type
_entity.pdbx_description
1 polymer ?
#
loop_
_entity_poly.entity_id
_entity_poly.type
_entity_poly.pdbx_seq_one_letter_code
_entity_poly.pdbx_strand_id
1 'polypeptide(L)'
;MPIHSAAGRPWPTPPPPPPPKDESPLETLVREALEYQDLYHLERGNSEEVKAERVKAILSEIEATGTYYHTHDELEHGGRVAWRNAPKCSNRKFWEELTLLDYRHVDTAEGMYLACLDLLETATLSCVTTTNIVVFRAQTPGTEDGPRIWNSQLIRYAGYKKPDGSVFGEKAEVEFTQMLQDDFGYTPPAEEERTRFDVLPLLLQAHPDQDPKMFSLPPQYVARVPISHPDHPEIAELGLQWYAIPAVSSLELSVGGLTYTGTPFNGGWGWLAARRGGKRPGRRGQALSRAAAAAQAAAAA
;
A
#
# COMPACT_ATOMS: atom_id res chain seq x y z
N MET A 1 39.90 -16.56 -16.83
CA MET A 1 39.46 -15.77 -15.66
C MET A 1 38.20 -16.40 -15.13
N PRO A 2 38.18 -16.89 -13.88
CA PRO A 2 37.10 -17.72 -13.39
C PRO A 2 35.86 -16.91 -13.07
N ILE A 3 34.74 -17.54 -13.39
CA ILE A 3 33.36 -17.15 -13.22
C ILE A 3 33.10 -16.96 -11.72
N HIS A 4 32.79 -15.75 -11.28
CA HIS A 4 32.36 -15.54 -9.90
C HIS A 4 31.04 -16.27 -9.66
N SER A 5 31.11 -17.19 -8.70
CA SER A 5 30.02 -17.96 -8.12
C SER A 5 28.83 -17.05 -7.79
N ALA A 6 27.65 -17.44 -8.28
CA ALA A 6 26.38 -16.87 -7.85
C ALA A 6 26.17 -17.23 -6.37
N ALA A 7 26.50 -16.28 -5.49
CA ALA A 7 26.09 -16.35 -4.08
C ALA A 7 24.57 -16.54 -4.03
N GLY A 8 24.16 -17.58 -3.28
CA GLY A 8 22.79 -18.04 -3.20
C GLY A 8 21.84 -16.90 -2.84
N ARG A 9 20.72 -16.83 -3.56
CA ARG A 9 19.59 -15.98 -3.16
C ARG A 9 19.20 -16.38 -1.74
N PRO A 10 19.06 -15.45 -0.77
CA PRO A 10 18.50 -15.81 0.51
C PRO A 10 17.08 -16.33 0.25
N TRP A 11 16.86 -17.59 0.64
CA TRP A 11 15.52 -18.16 0.73
C TRP A 11 14.67 -17.25 1.63
N PRO A 12 13.33 -17.18 1.43
CA PRO A 12 12.48 -16.51 2.40
C PRO A 12 12.79 -17.09 3.78
N THR A 13 13.19 -16.23 4.72
CA THR A 13 13.31 -16.63 6.12
C THR A 13 11.97 -17.23 6.52
N PRO A 14 11.96 -18.42 7.16
CA PRO A 14 10.72 -18.98 7.67
C PRO A 14 10.02 -17.91 8.53
N PRO A 15 8.68 -17.83 8.48
CA PRO A 15 7.96 -16.90 9.35
C PRO A 15 8.38 -17.17 10.80
N PRO A 16 8.53 -16.12 11.64
CA PRO A 16 8.83 -16.31 13.04
C PRO A 16 7.78 -17.25 13.68
N PRO A 17 8.17 -18.02 14.71
CA PRO A 17 7.23 -18.87 15.42
C PRO A 17 6.05 -18.02 15.94
N PRO A 18 4.84 -18.58 16.02
CA PRO A 18 3.70 -17.84 16.57
C PRO A 18 4.01 -17.41 18.00
N PRO A 19 3.53 -16.22 18.42
CA PRO A 19 3.79 -15.72 19.76
C PRO A 19 3.26 -16.71 20.83
N PRO A 20 3.90 -16.78 22.01
CA PRO A 20 3.37 -17.54 23.13
C PRO A 20 1.92 -17.10 23.46
N LYS A 21 1.04 -18.04 23.77
CA LYS A 21 -0.40 -17.79 23.93
C LYS A 21 -0.78 -16.86 25.10
N ASP A 22 0.15 -16.63 26.03
CA ASP A 22 -0.08 -15.91 27.29
C ASP A 22 0.83 -14.67 27.44
N GLU A 23 1.44 -14.18 26.34
CA GLU A 23 2.34 -13.03 26.37
C GLU A 23 1.55 -11.71 26.42
N SER A 24 1.89 -10.81 27.35
CA SER A 24 1.29 -9.47 27.41
C SER A 24 1.70 -8.62 26.20
N PRO A 25 0.96 -7.53 25.86
CA PRO A 25 1.34 -6.63 24.78
C PRO A 25 2.76 -6.06 24.92
N LEU A 26 3.20 -5.79 26.17
CA LEU A 26 4.53 -5.26 26.45
C LEU A 26 5.62 -6.31 26.27
N GLU A 27 5.40 -7.55 26.71
CA GLU A 27 6.34 -8.66 26.49
C GLU A 27 6.48 -8.97 25.00
N THR A 28 5.35 -8.98 24.28
CA THR A 28 5.32 -9.14 22.81
C THR A 28 6.13 -8.06 22.12
N LEU A 29 5.92 -6.79 22.50
CA LEU A 29 6.66 -5.65 21.97
C LEU A 29 8.17 -5.81 22.18
N VAL A 30 8.59 -6.15 23.40
CA VAL A 30 10.02 -6.32 23.72
C VAL A 30 10.61 -7.45 22.89
N ARG A 31 9.98 -8.63 22.85
CA ARG A 31 10.48 -9.77 22.09
C ARG A 31 10.63 -9.44 20.61
N GLU A 32 9.59 -8.90 19.99
CA GLU A 32 9.62 -8.59 18.56
C GLU A 32 10.57 -7.44 18.21
N ALA A 33 10.73 -6.45 19.10
CA ALA A 33 11.75 -5.42 18.95
C ALA A 33 13.15 -6.03 18.92
N LEU A 34 13.47 -6.95 19.84
CA LEU A 34 14.78 -7.62 19.87
C LEU A 34 15.02 -8.50 18.64
N GLU A 35 14.03 -9.30 18.24
CA GLU A 35 14.09 -10.12 17.02
C GLU A 35 14.34 -9.27 15.77
N TYR A 36 13.67 -8.11 15.69
CA TYR A 36 13.84 -7.18 14.58
C TYR A 36 15.23 -6.51 14.60
N GLN A 37 15.76 -6.14 15.78
CA GLN A 37 17.10 -5.57 15.88
C GLN A 37 18.18 -6.58 15.50
N ASP A 38 18.04 -7.86 15.87
CA ASP A 38 18.94 -8.91 15.39
C ASP A 38 18.92 -9.01 13.86
N LEU A 39 17.74 -8.99 13.24
CA LEU A 39 17.61 -8.99 11.78
C LEU A 39 18.24 -7.74 11.14
N TYR A 40 17.88 -6.55 11.62
CA TYR A 40 18.32 -5.28 11.07
C TYR A 40 19.85 -5.14 11.11
N HIS A 41 20.46 -5.39 12.27
CA HIS A 41 21.90 -5.26 12.42
C HIS A 41 22.67 -6.32 11.63
N LEU A 42 22.13 -7.54 11.52
CA LEU A 42 22.69 -8.59 10.66
C LEU A 42 22.67 -8.18 9.18
N GLU A 43 21.53 -7.71 8.67
CA GLU A 43 21.39 -7.33 7.25
C GLU A 43 22.16 -6.05 6.89
N ARG A 44 22.34 -5.13 7.85
CA ARG A 44 23.11 -3.89 7.67
C ARG A 44 24.61 -4.07 7.91
N GLY A 45 25.05 -5.21 8.43
CA GLY A 45 26.46 -5.47 8.75
C GLY A 45 27.00 -4.58 9.88
N ASN A 46 26.12 -4.20 10.81
CA ASN A 46 26.49 -3.40 11.99
C ASN A 46 27.27 -4.26 13.00
N SER A 47 28.10 -3.64 13.84
CA SER A 47 28.80 -4.37 14.90
C SER A 47 27.87 -4.73 16.06
N GLU A 48 28.26 -5.74 16.84
CA GLU A 48 27.50 -6.16 18.03
C GLU A 48 27.42 -5.05 19.09
N GLU A 49 28.44 -4.18 19.18
CA GLU A 49 28.44 -3.03 20.09
C GLU A 49 27.35 -2.03 19.70
N VAL A 50 27.24 -1.70 18.40
CA VAL A 50 26.21 -0.77 17.90
C VAL A 50 24.81 -1.35 18.12
N LYS A 51 24.63 -2.66 17.91
CA LYS A 51 23.37 -3.35 18.21
C LYS A 51 23.04 -3.29 19.71
N ALA A 52 24.01 -3.60 20.58
CA ALA A 52 23.82 -3.61 22.02
C ALA A 52 23.43 -2.22 22.57
N GLU A 53 24.04 -1.15 22.05
CA GLU A 53 23.68 0.22 22.38
C GLU A 53 22.24 0.55 21.96
N ARG A 54 21.85 0.19 20.74
CA ARG A 54 20.48 0.42 20.24
C ARG A 54 19.44 -0.37 21.04
N VAL A 55 19.70 -1.64 21.31
CA VAL A 55 18.84 -2.50 22.14
C VAL A 55 18.66 -1.90 23.53
N LYS A 56 19.75 -1.46 24.18
CA LYS A 56 19.67 -0.81 25.48
C LYS A 56 18.78 0.43 25.44
N ALA A 57 18.93 1.27 24.42
CA ALA A 57 18.10 2.47 24.26
C ALA A 57 16.61 2.13 24.08
N ILE A 58 16.29 1.13 23.26
CA ILE A 58 14.91 0.65 23.05
C ILE A 58 14.31 0.14 24.36
N LEU A 59 15.02 -0.72 25.10
CA LEU A 59 14.52 -1.26 26.36
C LEU A 59 14.25 -0.16 27.39
N SER A 60 15.15 0.83 27.50
CA SER A 60 14.94 1.98 28.38
C SER A 60 13.76 2.87 27.95
N GLU A 61 13.53 3.03 26.65
CA GLU A 61 12.38 3.78 26.13
C GLU A 61 11.05 3.07 26.39
N ILE A 62 11.02 1.75 26.20
CA ILE A 62 9.86 0.89 26.51
C ILE A 62 9.56 0.95 28.02
N GLU A 63 10.57 0.84 28.88
CA GLU A 63 10.40 0.94 30.33
C GLU A 63 9.82 2.30 30.74
N ALA A 64 10.27 3.38 30.10
CA ALA A 64 9.85 4.74 30.44
C ALA A 64 8.48 5.13 29.88
N THR A 65 8.10 4.64 28.70
CA THR A 65 6.95 5.15 27.93
C THR A 65 5.91 4.09 27.56
N GLY A 66 6.22 2.80 27.74
CA GLY A 66 5.39 1.69 27.29
C GLY A 66 5.50 1.38 25.79
N THR A 67 6.33 2.10 25.04
CA THR A 67 6.59 1.89 23.61
C THR A 67 7.99 2.35 23.21
N TYR A 68 8.35 2.30 21.93
CA TYR A 68 9.58 2.91 21.40
C TYR A 68 9.37 3.44 19.97
N TYR A 69 10.37 4.13 19.44
CA TYR A 69 10.33 4.60 18.05
C TYR A 69 11.47 4.04 17.22
N HIS A 70 11.13 3.56 16.02
CA HIS A 70 12.13 3.28 14.99
C HIS A 70 12.83 4.57 14.55
N THR A 71 14.12 4.46 14.23
CA THR A 71 14.80 5.43 13.37
C THR A 71 14.22 5.36 11.95
N HIS A 72 14.52 6.37 11.13
CA HIS A 72 14.10 6.36 9.72
C HIS A 72 14.64 5.13 8.97
N ASP A 73 15.92 4.81 9.15
CA ASP A 73 16.60 3.69 8.48
C ASP A 73 16.03 2.33 8.90
N GLU A 74 15.71 2.16 10.18
CA GLU A 74 15.01 0.99 10.69
C GLU A 74 13.64 0.87 10.01
N LEU A 75 12.81 1.91 10.07
CA LEU A 75 11.47 1.84 9.49
C LEU A 75 11.47 1.58 7.98
N GLU A 76 12.38 2.22 7.24
CA GLU A 76 12.53 1.97 5.80
C GLU A 76 12.95 0.52 5.54
N HIS A 77 13.93 0.00 6.29
CA HIS A 77 14.34 -1.40 6.18
C HIS A 77 13.20 -2.36 6.55
N GLY A 78 12.43 -2.06 7.60
CA GLY A 78 11.25 -2.81 8.01
C GLY A 78 10.20 -2.88 6.92
N GLY A 79 9.86 -1.74 6.30
CA GLY A 79 8.95 -1.68 5.15
C GLY A 79 9.44 -2.50 3.95
N ARG A 80 10.74 -2.42 3.64
CA ARG A 80 11.39 -3.25 2.61
C ARG A 80 11.25 -4.74 2.92
N VAL A 81 11.59 -5.17 4.13
CA VAL A 81 11.49 -6.58 4.56
C VAL A 81 10.04 -7.06 4.57
N ALA A 82 9.09 -6.23 5.01
CA ALA A 82 7.67 -6.55 4.96
C ALA A 82 7.21 -6.80 3.51
N TRP A 83 7.64 -5.97 2.56
CA TRP A 83 7.34 -6.20 1.14
C TRP A 83 8.03 -7.45 0.58
N ARG A 84 9.30 -7.71 0.96
CA ARG A 84 10.02 -8.95 0.63
C ARG A 84 9.23 -10.19 1.08
N ASN A 85 8.58 -10.09 2.24
CA ASN A 85 7.84 -11.17 2.89
C ASN A 85 6.36 -11.23 2.47
N ALA A 86 5.86 -10.30 1.65
CA ALA A 86 4.47 -10.29 1.20
C ALA A 86 4.20 -11.41 0.16
N PRO A 87 3.57 -12.55 0.53
CA PRO A 87 3.54 -13.74 -0.32
C PRO A 87 2.66 -13.56 -1.56
N LYS A 88 1.66 -12.67 -1.47
CA LYS A 88 0.75 -12.31 -2.56
C LYS A 88 1.35 -11.31 -3.56
N CYS A 89 2.50 -10.69 -3.25
CA CYS A 89 3.12 -9.73 -4.13
C CYS A 89 4.05 -10.41 -5.15
N SER A 90 3.68 -10.34 -6.44
CA SER A 90 4.49 -10.83 -7.55
C SER A 90 5.75 -9.98 -7.80
N ASN A 91 5.76 -8.74 -7.34
CA ASN A 91 6.83 -7.76 -7.58
C ASN A 91 7.85 -7.65 -6.44
N ARG A 92 7.80 -8.55 -5.43
CA ARG A 92 8.73 -8.57 -4.28
C ARG A 92 10.22 -8.64 -4.61
N LYS A 93 10.61 -8.85 -5.87
CA LYS A 93 12.01 -8.82 -6.31
C LYS A 93 12.62 -7.40 -6.32
N PHE A 94 11.79 -6.36 -6.24
CA PHE A 94 12.19 -4.96 -6.16
C PHE A 94 12.11 -4.42 -4.73
N TRP A 95 12.03 -5.30 -3.74
CA TRP A 95 11.79 -4.92 -2.36
C TRP A 95 12.80 -3.90 -1.82
N GLU A 96 14.05 -3.95 -2.27
CA GLU A 96 15.12 -3.00 -1.90
C GLU A 96 14.90 -1.58 -2.45
N GLU A 97 14.08 -1.42 -3.49
CA GLU A 97 13.83 -0.13 -4.15
C GLU A 97 12.71 0.67 -3.47
N LEU A 98 12.06 0.11 -2.43
CA LEU A 98 11.04 0.84 -1.67
C LEU A 98 11.66 2.02 -0.93
N THR A 99 11.04 3.17 -1.08
CA THR A 99 11.42 4.43 -0.44
C THR A 99 10.38 4.81 0.62
N LEU A 100 10.85 5.17 1.81
CA LEU A 100 9.98 5.62 2.91
C LEU A 100 9.69 7.13 2.81
N LEU A 101 8.41 7.49 2.81
CA LEU A 101 7.91 8.84 3.05
C LEU A 101 7.44 8.91 4.52
N ASP A 102 8.27 9.49 5.38
CA ASP A 102 8.08 9.45 6.83
C ASP A 102 7.16 10.58 7.33
N TYR A 103 5.90 10.24 7.57
CA TYR A 103 4.86 11.14 8.04
C TYR A 103 4.38 10.77 9.45
N ARG A 104 5.24 10.15 10.26
CA ARG A 104 4.89 9.74 11.64
C ARG A 104 4.56 10.91 12.57
N HIS A 105 4.96 12.13 12.20
CA HIS A 105 4.66 13.36 12.92
C HIS A 105 3.26 13.91 12.62
N VAL A 106 2.54 13.37 11.63
CA VAL A 106 1.20 13.82 11.25
C VAL A 106 0.15 13.26 12.19
N ASP A 107 -0.67 14.15 12.73
CA ASP A 107 -1.72 13.86 13.72
C ASP A 107 -3.11 14.41 13.34
N THR A 108 -3.27 14.90 12.11
CA THR A 108 -4.53 15.44 11.58
C THR A 108 -4.92 14.77 10.27
N ALA A 109 -6.23 14.68 10.01
CA ALA A 109 -6.74 14.13 8.76
C ALA A 109 -6.32 14.98 7.53
N GLU A 110 -6.22 16.30 7.70
CA GLU A 110 -5.69 17.22 6.70
C GLU A 110 -4.22 16.91 6.37
N GLY A 111 -3.38 16.68 7.38
CA GLY A 111 -1.99 16.28 7.18
C GLY A 111 -1.89 14.91 6.49
N MET A 112 -2.76 13.97 6.85
CA MET A 112 -2.82 12.66 6.18
C MET A 112 -3.19 12.80 4.70
N TYR A 113 -4.14 13.70 4.39
CA TYR A 113 -4.52 14.01 3.02
C TYR A 113 -3.34 14.55 2.21
N LEU A 114 -2.59 15.51 2.76
CA LEU A 114 -1.40 16.05 2.10
C LEU A 114 -0.33 14.98 1.86
N ALA A 115 -0.09 14.07 2.82
CA ALA A 115 0.83 12.95 2.64
C ALA A 115 0.35 11.96 1.56
N CYS A 116 -0.96 11.73 1.43
CA CYS A 116 -1.51 10.93 0.34
C CYS A 116 -1.29 11.59 -1.03
N LEU A 117 -1.44 12.92 -1.12
CA LEU A 117 -1.15 13.66 -2.36
C LEU A 117 0.34 13.60 -2.72
N ASP A 118 1.23 13.73 -1.73
CA ASP A 118 2.68 13.61 -1.93
C ASP A 118 3.07 12.23 -2.48
N LEU A 119 2.45 11.15 -1.98
CA LEU A 119 2.64 9.80 -2.53
C LEU A 119 2.24 9.72 -4.01
N LEU A 120 1.07 10.27 -4.37
CA LEU A 120 0.56 10.25 -5.75
C LEU A 120 1.41 11.11 -6.68
N GLU A 121 1.86 12.27 -6.23
CA GLU A 121 2.74 13.16 -6.98
C GLU A 121 4.12 12.53 -7.19
N THR A 122 4.74 12.02 -6.13
CA THR A 122 6.03 11.32 -6.19
C THR A 122 5.98 10.14 -7.17
N ALA A 123 4.91 9.34 -7.11
CA ALA A 123 4.70 8.23 -8.04
C ALA A 123 4.47 8.72 -9.49
N THR A 124 3.77 9.83 -9.69
CA THR A 124 3.54 10.42 -11.02
C THR A 124 4.83 10.95 -11.63
N LEU A 125 5.61 11.71 -10.87
CA LEU A 125 6.87 12.32 -11.30
C LEU A 125 7.93 11.28 -11.68
N SER A 126 7.89 10.10 -11.06
CA SER A 126 8.75 8.97 -11.43
C SER A 126 8.20 8.14 -12.60
N CYS A 127 7.10 8.55 -13.25
CA CYS A 127 6.38 7.76 -14.24
C CYS A 127 5.98 6.37 -13.72
N VAL A 128 5.64 6.28 -12.42
CA VAL A 128 5.25 5.05 -11.72
C VAL A 128 6.34 3.97 -11.76
N THR A 129 7.61 4.39 -11.80
CA THR A 129 8.76 3.48 -11.76
C THR A 129 9.27 3.23 -10.35
N THR A 130 9.00 4.15 -9.41
CA THR A 130 9.38 4.00 -8.00
C THR A 130 8.25 3.40 -7.17
N THR A 131 8.64 2.64 -6.14
CA THR A 131 7.75 2.15 -5.09
C THR A 131 8.01 2.97 -3.83
N ASN A 132 6.97 3.60 -3.33
CA ASN A 132 7.04 4.45 -2.15
C ASN A 132 5.97 3.99 -1.16
N ILE A 133 6.25 4.17 0.13
CA ILE A 133 5.30 3.94 1.22
C ILE A 133 5.25 5.18 2.08
N VAL A 134 4.06 5.69 2.34
CA VAL A 134 3.84 6.66 3.41
C VAL A 134 3.64 5.88 4.70
N VAL A 135 4.26 6.31 5.79
CA VAL A 135 4.00 5.74 7.11
C VAL A 135 3.59 6.84 8.08
N PHE A 136 2.37 6.75 8.59
CA PHE A 136 1.88 7.58 9.71
C PHE A 136 2.32 6.99 11.05
N ARG A 137 1.98 7.63 12.18
CA ARG A 137 2.38 7.14 13.50
C ARG A 137 1.93 5.70 13.74
N ALA A 138 2.70 4.98 14.57
CA ALA A 138 2.29 3.67 15.05
C ALA A 138 1.07 3.78 15.97
N GLN A 139 0.31 2.71 16.02
CA GLN A 139 -0.67 2.45 17.07
C GLN A 139 0.05 2.23 18.41
N THR A 140 -0.53 2.72 19.51
CA THR A 140 -0.02 2.40 20.84
C THR A 140 -0.16 0.89 21.11
N PRO A 141 0.89 0.20 21.62
CA PRO A 141 0.82 -1.23 21.91
C PRO A 141 -0.40 -1.60 22.76
N GLY A 142 -1.21 -2.54 22.28
CA GLY A 142 -2.42 -3.03 22.97
C GLY A 142 -3.65 -2.12 22.89
N THR A 143 -3.61 -1.00 22.16
CA THR A 143 -4.77 -0.15 21.89
C THR A 143 -5.24 -0.34 20.45
N GLU A 144 -6.27 0.40 19.99
CA GLU A 144 -6.69 0.49 18.57
C GLU A 144 -6.68 1.96 18.11
N ASP A 145 -5.69 2.73 18.58
CA ASP A 145 -5.63 4.17 18.35
C ASP A 145 -4.96 4.60 17.04
N GLY A 146 -4.57 3.67 16.16
CA GLY A 146 -3.80 4.01 14.96
C GLY A 146 -4.56 4.86 13.93
N PRO A 147 -3.87 5.67 13.10
CA PRO A 147 -4.48 6.38 11.98
C PRO A 147 -5.10 5.41 10.96
N ARG A 148 -6.21 5.80 10.32
CA ARG A 148 -6.95 4.96 9.37
C ARG A 148 -7.21 5.69 8.06
N ILE A 149 -6.87 5.01 6.96
CA ILE A 149 -7.38 5.31 5.62
C ILE A 149 -8.47 4.28 5.34
N TRP A 150 -9.70 4.71 5.19
CA TRP A 150 -10.84 3.80 5.05
C TRP A 150 -10.93 3.21 3.63
N ASN A 151 -10.36 3.90 2.64
CA ASN A 151 -10.29 3.44 1.27
C ASN A 151 -9.38 2.21 1.13
N SER A 152 -9.77 1.27 0.27
CA SER A 152 -8.94 0.10 -0.07
C SER A 152 -7.68 0.49 -0.85
N GLN A 153 -7.79 1.49 -1.72
CA GLN A 153 -6.71 2.11 -2.47
C GLN A 153 -6.94 3.62 -2.52
N LEU A 154 -5.87 4.41 -2.66
CA LEU A 154 -5.99 5.87 -2.74
C LEU A 154 -6.80 6.31 -3.96
N ILE A 155 -6.70 5.60 -5.08
CA ILE A 155 -7.52 5.87 -6.26
C ILE A 155 -8.41 4.67 -6.52
N ARG A 156 -9.73 4.89 -6.41
CA ARG A 156 -10.79 3.94 -6.77
C ARG A 156 -11.90 4.70 -7.47
N TYR A 157 -12.64 4.00 -8.33
CA TYR A 157 -13.84 4.54 -8.95
C TYR A 157 -15.07 4.19 -8.12
N ALA A 158 -16.08 5.05 -8.16
CA ALA A 158 -17.33 4.86 -7.47
C ALA A 158 -18.17 3.75 -8.13
N GLY A 159 -19.00 3.10 -7.31
CA GLY A 159 -19.98 2.11 -7.74
C GLY A 159 -21.39 2.56 -7.40
N TYR A 160 -22.25 2.73 -8.40
CA TYR A 160 -23.63 3.17 -8.23
C TYR A 160 -24.59 2.03 -8.54
N LYS A 161 -25.36 1.61 -7.52
CA LYS A 161 -26.43 0.62 -7.72
C LYS A 161 -27.64 1.29 -8.37
N LYS A 162 -28.11 0.75 -9.49
CA LYS A 162 -29.30 1.24 -10.20
C LYS A 162 -30.58 0.62 -9.64
N PRO A 163 -31.76 1.23 -9.89
CA PRO A 163 -33.06 0.68 -9.46
C PRO A 163 -33.35 -0.74 -9.97
N ASP A 164 -32.83 -1.10 -11.14
CA ASP A 164 -32.99 -2.43 -11.75
C ASP A 164 -32.04 -3.50 -11.16
N GLY A 165 -31.18 -3.12 -10.20
CA GLY A 165 -30.21 -3.99 -9.56
C GLY A 165 -28.87 -4.09 -10.29
N SER A 166 -28.73 -3.49 -11.48
CA SER A 166 -27.44 -3.37 -12.17
C SER A 166 -26.52 -2.37 -11.47
N VAL A 167 -25.23 -2.38 -11.80
CA VAL A 167 -24.24 -1.46 -11.25
C VAL A 167 -23.63 -0.61 -12.35
N PHE A 168 -23.51 0.69 -12.10
CA PHE A 168 -22.76 1.64 -12.92
C PHE A 168 -21.45 1.99 -12.23
N GLY A 169 -20.32 1.90 -12.94
CA GLY A 169 -18.99 2.12 -12.35
C GLY A 169 -18.40 0.84 -11.75
N GLU A 170 -17.69 0.97 -10.63
CA GLU A 170 -16.93 -0.12 -10.00
C GLU A 170 -17.78 -0.94 -9.03
N LYS A 171 -18.04 -2.21 -9.40
CA LYS A 171 -18.87 -3.11 -8.59
C LYS A 171 -18.29 -3.37 -7.20
N ALA A 172 -16.96 -3.44 -7.08
CA ALA A 172 -16.32 -3.70 -5.80
C ALA A 172 -16.46 -2.54 -4.79
N GLU A 173 -16.85 -1.34 -5.25
CA GLU A 173 -16.93 -0.14 -4.41
C GLU A 173 -18.37 0.32 -4.14
N VAL A 174 -19.38 -0.47 -4.51
CA VAL A 174 -20.80 -0.10 -4.29
C VAL A 174 -21.10 0.15 -2.81
N GLU A 175 -20.69 -0.76 -1.94
CA GLU A 175 -20.95 -0.66 -0.49
C GLU A 175 -20.23 0.55 0.11
N PHE A 176 -18.97 0.77 -0.26
CA PHE A 176 -18.19 1.91 0.21
C PHE A 176 -18.74 3.24 -0.33
N THR A 177 -19.14 3.30 -1.60
CA THR A 177 -19.78 4.47 -2.22
C THR A 177 -21.10 4.82 -1.52
N GLN A 178 -21.89 3.81 -1.14
CA GLN A 178 -23.14 4.00 -0.40
C GLN A 178 -22.89 4.50 1.02
N MET A 179 -21.96 3.88 1.75
CA MET A 179 -21.54 4.32 3.09
C MET A 179 -21.09 5.79 3.10
N LEU A 180 -20.29 6.21 2.11
CA LEU A 180 -19.87 7.61 1.99
C LEU A 180 -21.06 8.58 1.84
N GLN A 181 -22.09 8.19 1.08
CA GLN A 181 -23.30 9.01 0.89
C GLN A 181 -24.14 9.08 2.16
N ASP A 182 -24.40 7.93 2.77
CA ASP A 182 -25.33 7.80 3.90
C ASP A 182 -24.76 8.39 5.20
N ASP A 183 -23.47 8.15 5.45
CA ASP A 183 -22.86 8.42 6.76
C ASP A 183 -21.93 9.64 6.75
N PHE A 184 -21.36 10.01 5.59
CA PHE A 184 -20.33 11.04 5.48
C PHE A 184 -20.69 12.20 4.55
N GLY A 185 -21.92 12.23 4.03
CA GLY A 185 -22.45 13.33 3.21
C GLY A 185 -21.80 13.45 1.83
N TYR A 186 -21.21 12.38 1.30
CA TYR A 186 -20.71 12.37 -0.08
C TYR A 186 -21.86 12.64 -1.05
N THR A 187 -21.72 13.70 -1.85
CA THR A 187 -22.65 13.97 -2.95
C THR A 187 -21.95 13.59 -4.24
N PRO A 188 -22.29 12.45 -4.87
CA PRO A 188 -21.74 12.10 -6.17
C PRO A 188 -22.19 13.12 -7.23
N PRO A 189 -21.54 13.14 -8.41
CA PRO A 189 -22.02 13.92 -9.54
C PRO A 189 -23.50 13.68 -9.82
N ALA A 190 -24.18 14.69 -10.40
CA ALA A 190 -25.55 14.55 -10.87
C ALA A 190 -25.66 13.35 -11.82
N GLU A 191 -26.80 12.66 -11.85
CA GLU A 191 -26.91 11.37 -12.54
C GLU A 191 -26.54 11.46 -14.03
N GLU A 192 -26.84 12.59 -14.66
CA GLU A 192 -26.49 12.95 -16.03
C GLU A 192 -24.99 13.24 -16.26
N GLU A 193 -24.24 13.58 -15.21
CA GLU A 193 -22.80 13.87 -15.23
C GLU A 193 -21.95 12.67 -14.80
N ARG A 194 -22.56 11.66 -14.18
CA ARG A 194 -21.85 10.46 -13.68
C ARG A 194 -21.15 9.72 -14.80
N THR A 195 -19.95 9.26 -14.50
CA THR A 195 -19.17 8.41 -15.40
C THR A 195 -18.87 7.08 -14.73
N ARG A 196 -18.47 6.08 -15.54
CA ARG A 196 -17.96 4.80 -15.00
C ARG A 196 -16.63 4.95 -14.25
N PHE A 197 -16.04 6.15 -14.23
CA PHE A 197 -14.70 6.46 -13.75
C PHE A 197 -14.69 7.65 -12.79
N ASP A 198 -15.79 7.85 -12.07
CA ASP A 198 -15.90 8.88 -11.02
C ASP A 198 -15.01 8.49 -9.85
N VAL A 199 -14.05 9.35 -9.50
CA VAL A 199 -13.05 9.05 -8.46
C VAL A 199 -13.67 9.25 -7.10
N LEU A 200 -13.53 8.25 -6.22
CA LEU A 200 -13.99 8.35 -4.85
C LEU A 200 -13.13 9.33 -4.03
N PRO A 201 -13.73 10.07 -3.08
CA PRO A 201 -12.95 10.84 -2.12
C PRO A 201 -12.20 9.91 -1.15
N LEU A 202 -11.16 10.46 -0.51
CA LEU A 202 -10.47 9.81 0.59
C LEU A 202 -11.20 10.06 1.90
N LEU A 203 -11.48 9.01 2.66
CA LEU A 203 -12.01 9.10 4.02
C LEU A 203 -10.89 8.76 5.01
N LEU A 204 -10.46 9.78 5.77
CA LEU A 204 -9.24 9.76 6.57
C LEU A 204 -9.56 10.06 8.04
N GLN A 205 -8.96 9.29 8.95
CA GLN A 205 -9.14 9.45 10.39
C GLN A 205 -7.78 9.36 11.08
N ALA A 206 -7.33 10.43 11.74
CA ALA A 206 -6.01 10.47 12.38
C ALA A 206 -5.97 9.80 13.76
N HIS A 207 -7.12 9.72 14.43
CA HIS A 207 -7.30 9.10 15.75
C HIS A 207 -8.76 8.62 15.88
N PRO A 208 -9.06 7.50 16.57
CA PRO A 208 -10.44 7.03 16.75
C PRO A 208 -11.37 8.04 17.42
N ASP A 209 -10.85 8.87 18.34
CA ASP A 209 -11.62 9.94 19.00
C ASP A 209 -11.92 11.14 18.10
N GLN A 210 -11.45 11.16 16.86
CA GLN A 210 -11.75 12.19 15.88
C GLN A 210 -12.67 11.63 14.80
N ASP A 211 -13.63 12.44 14.37
CA ASP A 211 -14.48 12.08 13.24
C ASP A 211 -13.64 11.95 11.96
N PRO A 212 -13.88 10.89 11.15
CA PRO A 212 -13.29 10.79 9.83
C PRO A 212 -13.64 12.00 8.96
N LYS A 213 -12.68 12.51 8.21
CA LYS A 213 -12.87 13.62 7.26
C LYS A 213 -12.71 13.14 5.83
N MET A 214 -13.57 13.66 4.97
CA MET A 214 -13.62 13.31 3.56
C MET A 214 -12.92 14.38 2.71
N PHE A 215 -12.04 13.94 1.81
CA PHE A 215 -11.25 14.82 0.94
C PHE A 215 -11.37 14.37 -0.52
N SER A 216 -11.79 15.27 -1.40
CA SER A 216 -11.83 14.99 -2.84
C SER A 216 -10.42 15.00 -3.43
N LEU A 217 -10.09 14.01 -4.25
CA LEU A 217 -8.81 14.00 -4.96
C LEU A 217 -8.84 14.99 -6.14
N PRO A 218 -7.91 15.96 -6.20
CA PRO A 218 -7.86 16.90 -7.30
C PRO A 218 -7.44 16.17 -8.59
N PRO A 219 -8.03 16.48 -9.76
CA PRO A 219 -7.77 15.75 -11.00
C PRO A 219 -6.29 15.65 -11.38
N GLN A 220 -5.46 16.64 -11.02
CA GLN A 220 -4.02 16.62 -11.32
C GLN A 220 -3.23 15.52 -10.60
N TYR A 221 -3.74 14.98 -9.48
CA TYR A 221 -3.13 13.85 -8.76
C TYR A 221 -3.65 12.50 -9.25
N VAL A 222 -4.60 12.48 -10.20
CA VAL A 222 -5.21 11.26 -10.73
C VAL A 222 -4.76 11.05 -12.18
N ALA A 223 -3.56 10.51 -12.35
CA ALA A 223 -3.08 10.10 -13.67
C ALA A 223 -3.95 8.98 -14.24
N ARG A 224 -4.52 9.17 -15.45
CA ARG A 224 -5.39 8.21 -16.13
C ARG A 224 -4.78 7.74 -17.45
N VAL A 225 -4.99 6.48 -17.78
CA VAL A 225 -4.54 5.84 -19.02
C VAL A 225 -5.77 5.42 -19.82
N PRO A 226 -6.06 6.03 -20.98
CA PRO A 226 -7.10 5.54 -21.87
C PRO A 226 -6.70 4.19 -22.46
N ILE A 227 -7.64 3.26 -22.52
CA ILE A 227 -7.42 1.90 -23.01
C ILE A 227 -7.77 1.87 -24.50
N SER A 228 -6.80 1.48 -25.31
CA SER A 228 -6.95 1.28 -26.76
C SER A 228 -6.18 0.02 -27.18
N HIS A 229 -6.49 -0.49 -28.37
CA HIS A 229 -5.78 -1.65 -28.92
C HIS A 229 -5.13 -1.28 -30.27
N PRO A 230 -3.86 -1.64 -30.50
CA PRO A 230 -3.11 -1.22 -31.69
C PRO A 230 -3.74 -1.71 -33.00
N ASP A 231 -4.29 -2.92 -33.00
CA ASP A 231 -4.89 -3.54 -34.19
C ASP A 231 -6.44 -3.48 -34.20
N HIS A 232 -7.06 -2.98 -33.13
CA HIS A 232 -8.53 -2.98 -32.92
C HIS A 232 -8.98 -1.59 -32.44
N PRO A 233 -9.00 -0.58 -33.33
CA PRO A 233 -9.32 0.80 -32.97
C PRO A 233 -10.72 0.96 -32.35
N GLU A 234 -11.66 0.07 -32.66
CA GLU A 234 -13.01 0.02 -32.08
C GLU A 234 -13.01 -0.11 -30.55
N ILE A 235 -11.92 -0.63 -29.94
CA ILE A 235 -11.80 -0.70 -28.47
C ILE A 235 -11.69 0.71 -27.87
N ALA A 236 -11.09 1.66 -28.56
CA ALA A 236 -11.01 3.04 -28.08
C ALA A 236 -12.39 3.69 -27.98
N GLU A 237 -13.34 3.28 -28.84
CA GLU A 237 -14.72 3.78 -28.85
C GLU A 237 -15.50 3.37 -27.58
N LEU A 238 -15.05 2.35 -26.85
CA LEU A 238 -15.62 1.96 -25.56
C LEU A 238 -15.36 3.00 -24.45
N GLY A 239 -14.44 3.95 -24.67
CA GLY A 239 -14.12 5.00 -23.69
C GLY A 239 -13.55 4.47 -22.37
N LEU A 240 -12.91 3.30 -22.40
CA LEU A 240 -12.34 2.67 -21.22
C LEU A 240 -11.08 3.41 -20.77
N GLN A 241 -10.91 3.57 -19.46
CA GLN A 241 -9.71 4.17 -18.87
C GLN A 241 -9.43 3.56 -17.50
N TRP A 242 -8.20 3.69 -17.03
CA TRP A 242 -7.81 3.26 -15.70
C TRP A 242 -6.81 4.21 -15.07
N TYR A 243 -6.76 4.29 -13.74
CA TYR A 243 -5.77 5.10 -13.04
C TYR A 243 -4.37 4.45 -13.12
N ALA A 244 -3.34 5.26 -13.30
CA ALA A 244 -1.97 4.79 -13.56
C ALA A 244 -1.26 4.28 -12.30
N ILE A 245 -1.69 4.70 -11.11
CA ILE A 245 -0.98 4.45 -9.85
C ILE A 245 -1.78 3.47 -8.99
N PRO A 246 -1.37 2.19 -8.88
CA PRO A 246 -1.92 1.27 -7.89
C PRO A 246 -1.34 1.61 -6.52
N ALA A 247 -2.09 2.36 -5.71
CA ALA A 247 -1.72 2.73 -4.34
C ALA A 247 -2.66 2.06 -3.33
N VAL A 248 -2.23 0.97 -2.71
CA VAL A 248 -3.02 0.24 -1.70
C VAL A 248 -2.92 0.97 -0.38
N SER A 249 -4.04 1.15 0.33
CA SER A 249 -4.11 1.95 1.56
C SER A 249 -4.71 1.24 2.76
N SER A 250 -5.27 0.05 2.58
CA SER A 250 -5.96 -0.71 3.64
C SER A 250 -5.12 -1.86 4.23
N LEU A 251 -3.78 -1.75 4.17
CA LEU A 251 -2.88 -2.72 4.81
C LEU A 251 -2.19 -2.06 5.98
N GLU A 252 -1.88 -2.88 6.98
CA GLU A 252 -1.06 -2.51 8.13
C GLU A 252 0.37 -3.01 7.91
N LEU A 253 1.34 -2.26 8.42
CA LEU A 253 2.74 -2.63 8.46
C LEU A 253 3.12 -2.97 9.91
N SER A 254 3.54 -4.22 10.14
CA SER A 254 4.10 -4.64 11.43
C SER A 254 5.62 -4.74 11.34
N VAL A 255 6.32 -4.03 12.22
CA VAL A 255 7.78 -4.00 12.31
C VAL A 255 8.18 -3.93 13.78
N GLY A 256 8.99 -4.88 14.24
CA GLY A 256 9.59 -4.85 15.58
C GLY A 256 8.59 -4.68 16.74
N GLY A 257 7.42 -5.32 16.67
CA GLY A 257 6.38 -5.20 17.69
C GLY A 257 5.50 -3.95 17.59
N LEU A 258 5.78 -3.04 16.67
CA LEU A 258 4.93 -1.88 16.39
C LEU A 258 4.05 -2.15 15.16
N THR A 259 2.80 -1.69 15.23
CA THR A 259 1.84 -1.75 14.12
C THR A 259 1.57 -0.34 13.61
N TYR A 260 1.81 -0.13 12.32
CA TYR A 260 1.49 1.08 11.59
C TYR A 260 0.24 0.81 10.74
N THR A 261 -0.89 1.38 11.15
CA THR A 261 -2.21 1.11 10.53
C THR A 261 -2.48 1.98 9.30
N GLY A 262 -1.85 3.15 9.23
CA GLY A 262 -1.95 4.06 8.10
C GLY A 262 -0.69 4.01 7.26
N THR A 263 -0.66 3.09 6.29
CA THR A 263 0.54 2.89 5.45
C THR A 263 0.23 2.73 3.95
N PRO A 264 -0.26 3.79 3.26
CA PRO A 264 -0.52 3.66 1.84
C PRO A 264 0.80 3.51 1.09
N PHE A 265 0.84 2.52 0.19
CA PHE A 265 2.03 2.23 -0.62
C PHE A 265 1.66 2.07 -2.09
N ASN A 266 2.53 2.53 -2.98
CA ASN A 266 2.34 2.39 -4.42
C ASN A 266 3.26 1.32 -5.04
N GLY A 267 2.75 0.63 -6.05
CA GLY A 267 3.57 -0.13 -7.00
C GLY A 267 3.45 0.45 -8.40
N GLY A 268 4.04 -0.23 -9.39
CA GLY A 268 3.73 -0.02 -10.80
C GLY A 268 2.92 -1.19 -11.37
N TRP A 269 1.91 -0.90 -12.21
CA TRP A 269 1.22 -1.94 -12.99
C TRP A 269 2.19 -2.70 -13.91
N GLY A 270 3.17 -1.97 -14.46
CA GLY A 270 4.08 -2.38 -15.53
C GLY A 270 5.21 -3.34 -15.15
N TRP A 271 5.48 -3.62 -13.87
CA TRP A 271 6.43 -4.68 -13.52
C TRP A 271 5.93 -6.09 -13.89
N LEU A 272 4.61 -6.25 -14.12
CA LEU A 272 4.01 -7.45 -14.69
C LEU A 272 4.24 -7.57 -16.22
N ALA A 273 4.56 -6.46 -16.92
CA ALA A 273 4.65 -6.40 -18.38
C ALA A 273 6.07 -6.08 -18.92
N ALA A 274 6.90 -5.33 -18.20
CA ALA A 274 8.03 -4.58 -18.79
C ALA A 274 9.44 -5.02 -18.37
N ARG A 275 9.71 -6.34 -18.22
CA ARG A 275 11.10 -6.87 -18.27
C ARG A 275 11.29 -8.05 -19.23
N ARG A 276 10.40 -8.25 -20.20
CA ARG A 276 10.67 -9.14 -21.36
C ARG A 276 10.90 -8.32 -22.63
N GLY A 277 11.91 -7.45 -22.58
CA GLY A 277 12.66 -7.12 -23.78
C GLY A 277 13.49 -8.34 -24.18
N GLY A 278 13.01 -9.09 -25.17
CA GLY A 278 13.74 -10.22 -25.77
C GLY A 278 12.91 -11.48 -25.96
N LYS A 279 12.41 -11.64 -27.19
CA LYS A 279 11.77 -12.82 -27.82
C LYS A 279 10.25 -12.95 -27.63
N ARG A 280 9.61 -13.20 -28.78
CA ARG A 280 8.17 -13.37 -29.05
C ARG A 280 7.43 -14.16 -27.97
N PRO A 281 6.16 -13.84 -27.68
CA PRO A 281 5.40 -14.48 -26.62
C PRO A 281 5.16 -15.95 -26.94
N GLY A 282 5.84 -16.84 -26.21
CA GLY A 282 5.38 -18.22 -26.04
C GLY A 282 4.10 -18.27 -25.19
N ARG A 283 3.47 -19.45 -25.11
CA ARG A 283 2.14 -19.78 -24.54
C ARG A 283 1.67 -19.12 -23.22
N ARG A 284 2.49 -18.33 -22.51
CA ARG A 284 2.09 -17.47 -21.38
C ARG A 284 1.59 -16.06 -21.78
N GLY A 285 1.70 -15.66 -23.04
CA GLY A 285 1.05 -14.45 -23.57
C GLY A 285 -0.49 -14.48 -23.54
N GLN A 286 -1.07 -15.67 -23.29
CA GLN A 286 -2.51 -15.87 -23.14
C GLN A 286 -3.07 -15.36 -21.80
N ALA A 287 -2.24 -14.89 -20.86
CA ALA A 287 -2.72 -14.33 -19.59
C ALA A 287 -3.18 -12.86 -19.72
N LEU A 288 -2.56 -12.08 -20.61
CA LEU A 288 -3.02 -10.71 -20.91
C LEU A 288 -4.28 -10.72 -21.79
N SER A 289 -4.42 -11.71 -22.67
CA SER A 289 -5.71 -11.95 -23.33
C SER A 289 -6.78 -12.40 -22.34
N ARG A 290 -6.42 -12.97 -21.18
CA ARG A 290 -7.36 -13.31 -20.09
C ARG A 290 -7.72 -12.13 -19.21
N ALA A 291 -6.84 -11.13 -19.02
CA ALA A 291 -7.20 -9.88 -18.35
C ALA A 291 -8.12 -9.03 -19.26
N ALA A 292 -7.85 -8.99 -20.56
CA ALA A 292 -8.75 -8.41 -21.56
C ALA A 292 -10.06 -9.20 -21.68
N ALA A 293 -10.02 -10.55 -21.61
CA ALA A 293 -11.22 -11.39 -21.59
C ALA A 293 -11.99 -11.30 -20.26
N ALA A 294 -11.34 -11.05 -19.13
CA ALA A 294 -11.99 -10.79 -17.84
C ALA A 294 -12.67 -9.41 -17.83
N ALA A 295 -12.06 -8.41 -18.48
CA ALA A 295 -12.71 -7.13 -18.74
C ALA A 295 -13.89 -7.26 -19.73
N GLN A 296 -13.79 -8.13 -20.75
CA GLN A 296 -14.93 -8.46 -21.63
C GLN A 296 -16.02 -9.27 -20.93
N ALA A 297 -15.69 -10.19 -20.03
CA ALA A 297 -16.67 -10.98 -19.27
C ALA A 297 -17.38 -10.13 -18.19
N ALA A 298 -16.71 -9.12 -17.64
CA ALA A 298 -17.29 -8.14 -16.72
C ALA A 298 -18.09 -7.04 -17.44
N ALA A 299 -17.88 -6.85 -18.75
CA ALA A 299 -18.66 -5.93 -19.58
C ALA A 299 -19.86 -6.61 -20.28
N ALA A 300 -19.94 -7.94 -20.24
CA ALA A 300 -21.00 -8.76 -20.82
C ALA A 300 -21.90 -9.45 -19.77
N ALA A 301 -21.77 -9.09 -18.50
CA ALA A 301 -22.60 -9.51 -17.37
C ALA A 301 -23.01 -8.28 -16.54
#